data_AF-A0A0F9M9Y9-F1
#
_entry.id   AF-A0A0F9M9Y9-F1
#
_cell.length_a   1.000
_cell.length_b   1.000
_cell.length_c   1.000
_cell.angle_alpha   90.00
_cell.angle_beta   90.00
_cell.angle_gamma   90.00
#
_symmetry.space_group_name_H-M   'P 1'
#
loop_
_entity.id
_entity.type
_entity.pdbx_description
1 polymer ?
#
loop_
_entity_poly.entity_id
_entity_poly.type
_entity_poly.pdbx_seq_one_letter_code
_entity_poly.pdbx_strand_id
1 'polypeptide(L)'
;NASAAAGSPSNIKFIWNGNDTNFLVSSSILRFQNLITGTDIGNNILKVTFVNQTLATRENSTVISSSVYDASANIPSATLYLFAPSCCSSAAGETFLTWLSPDNGNTWEEVTQAVEHTFINPGTNLKWRIDFNTTEPDNFNSTIVLTQINISIPSGSPENITIDFGADGTTDFTFPGQLNSTNLQTQVNLSFVNISSSFISDNLLEKTSSRNYEHTYKIPLNISSQTIGTITMEAINLTYSPNPVVLNISNLSQIFGNSINFTTFRIPMAASNLSTEFYSLVTLDDLKYDYAGGNFSINLTAYHITNHSINITREIFFYYSRWGFSFVPKFVNFLEFIPQTPSEQNVTPFGQSSWPNSKQILNITNLGYGGRDSHLSVYLNETLSCVNLTMSTTENKTGGSIINASWLNLSLNTSYLEATNIYMWADYSCSFNNFTLFQPFIFFRQCAEGINFCSEDIT
;
A
#
# COMPACT_ATOMS: atom_id res chain seq x y z
N ASN A 1 -64.86 -47.19 -35.36
CA ASN A 1 -63.58 -47.86 -35.68
C ASN A 1 -62.87 -47.17 -36.82
N ALA A 2 -61.99 -46.23 -36.48
CA ALA A 2 -60.83 -45.82 -37.27
C ALA A 2 -59.87 -45.10 -36.31
N SER A 3 -58.72 -45.71 -36.03
CA SER A 3 -57.61 -45.10 -35.33
C SER A 3 -56.79 -44.27 -36.32
N ALA A 4 -56.47 -43.02 -35.97
CA ALA A 4 -55.41 -42.26 -36.64
C ALA A 4 -54.47 -41.67 -35.59
N ALA A 5 -53.19 -41.92 -35.81
CA ALA A 5 -52.07 -41.51 -34.97
C ALA A 5 -51.73 -40.02 -35.15
N ALA A 6 -50.90 -39.54 -34.22
CA ALA A 6 -50.41 -38.19 -34.03
C ALA A 6 -50.03 -37.44 -35.31
N GLY A 7 -50.61 -36.24 -35.46
CA GLY A 7 -50.17 -35.17 -36.33
C GLY A 7 -50.60 -33.84 -35.73
N SER A 8 -49.67 -32.91 -35.57
CA SER A 8 -49.91 -31.56 -35.03
C SER A 8 -51.03 -30.87 -35.83
N PRO A 9 -52.12 -30.37 -35.20
CA PRO A 9 -53.22 -29.80 -35.95
C PRO A 9 -52.88 -28.37 -36.39
N SER A 10 -52.32 -28.25 -37.59
CA SER A 10 -52.33 -26.99 -38.34
C SER A 10 -53.78 -26.62 -38.67
N ASN A 11 -54.25 -25.49 -38.14
CA ASN A 11 -55.52 -24.81 -38.48
C ASN A 11 -56.70 -25.73 -38.84
N ILE A 12 -57.27 -26.40 -37.84
CA ILE A 12 -58.55 -27.07 -38.07
C ILE A 12 -59.67 -26.02 -38.02
N LYS A 13 -60.20 -25.68 -39.21
CA LYS A 13 -61.37 -24.82 -39.34
C LYS A 13 -62.62 -25.69 -39.24
N PHE A 14 -63.34 -25.60 -38.12
CA PHE A 14 -64.55 -26.37 -37.90
C PHE A 14 -65.78 -25.59 -38.37
N ILE A 15 -66.62 -26.22 -39.20
CA ILE A 15 -67.94 -25.71 -39.58
C ILE A 15 -68.97 -26.53 -38.80
N TRP A 16 -69.64 -25.89 -37.86
CA TRP A 16 -70.62 -26.49 -36.94
C TRP A 16 -72.02 -26.48 -37.54
N ASN A 17 -72.83 -27.54 -37.33
CA ASN A 17 -74.16 -27.67 -37.93
C ASN A 17 -75.20 -28.43 -37.08
N GLY A 18 -75.14 -28.38 -35.73
CA GLY A 18 -76.17 -29.03 -34.89
C GLY A 18 -76.10 -28.72 -33.39
N ASN A 19 -77.24 -28.73 -32.69
CA ASN A 19 -77.43 -28.10 -31.37
C ASN A 19 -76.57 -28.61 -30.18
N ASP A 20 -75.97 -29.80 -30.26
CA ASP A 20 -75.05 -30.34 -29.23
C ASP A 20 -73.99 -31.20 -29.92
N THR A 21 -72.72 -30.98 -29.62
CA THR A 21 -71.64 -31.80 -30.16
C THR A 21 -70.55 -32.00 -29.12
N ASN A 22 -70.22 -33.26 -28.85
CA ASN A 22 -69.08 -33.65 -28.02
C ASN A 22 -67.93 -34.04 -28.94
N PHE A 23 -66.76 -33.43 -28.73
CA PHE A 23 -65.52 -33.82 -29.39
C PHE A 23 -64.60 -34.46 -28.35
N LEU A 24 -64.18 -35.70 -28.58
CA LEU A 24 -63.02 -36.24 -27.88
C LEU A 24 -61.77 -35.64 -28.50
N VAL A 25 -61.00 -34.93 -27.70
CA VAL A 25 -59.63 -34.54 -28.04
C VAL A 25 -58.73 -35.28 -27.06
N SER A 26 -58.15 -36.40 -27.52
CA SER A 26 -57.46 -37.35 -26.64
C SER A 26 -58.36 -37.79 -25.47
N SER A 27 -57.92 -37.66 -24.22
CA SER A 27 -58.64 -37.99 -22.97
C SER A 27 -59.53 -36.86 -22.42
N SER A 28 -59.70 -35.75 -23.15
CA SER A 28 -60.60 -34.65 -22.77
C SER A 28 -61.85 -34.60 -23.66
N ILE A 29 -62.96 -34.11 -23.10
CA ILE A 29 -64.21 -33.87 -23.86
C ILE A 29 -64.45 -32.37 -23.97
N LEU A 30 -64.40 -31.86 -25.20
CA LEU A 30 -64.87 -30.52 -25.54
C LEU A 30 -66.33 -30.60 -25.95
N ARG A 31 -67.21 -30.01 -25.14
CA ARG A 31 -68.65 -29.94 -25.44
C ARG A 31 -69.03 -28.55 -25.89
N PHE A 32 -69.61 -28.46 -27.08
CA PHE A 32 -70.23 -27.24 -27.58
C PHE A 32 -71.75 -27.43 -27.54
N GLN A 33 -72.42 -26.60 -26.74
CA GLN A 33 -73.87 -26.53 -26.70
C GLN A 33 -74.33 -25.17 -27.18
N ASN A 34 -75.22 -25.18 -28.16
CA ASN A 34 -75.91 -23.98 -28.60
C ASN A 34 -77.35 -24.05 -28.09
N LEU A 35 -77.64 -23.29 -27.05
CA LEU A 35 -78.95 -23.25 -26.43
C LEU A 35 -79.70 -22.03 -26.98
N ILE A 36 -80.56 -22.25 -27.98
CA ILE A 36 -81.48 -21.22 -28.47
C ILE A 36 -82.72 -21.25 -27.58
N THR A 37 -82.75 -20.43 -26.54
CA THR A 37 -83.99 -20.12 -25.81
C THR A 37 -84.67 -18.97 -26.54
N GLY A 38 -85.94 -19.16 -26.92
CA GLY A 38 -86.69 -18.19 -27.73
C GLY A 38 -86.59 -16.76 -27.19
N THR A 39 -86.28 -15.86 -28.12
CA THR A 39 -85.97 -14.41 -28.01
C THR A 39 -84.50 -14.03 -27.72
N ASP A 40 -83.68 -14.12 -28.77
CA ASP A 40 -82.75 -13.08 -29.27
C ASP A 40 -81.43 -12.71 -28.59
N ILE A 41 -80.74 -13.60 -27.88
CA ILE A 41 -79.25 -13.68 -27.95
C ILE A 41 -78.83 -15.13 -27.73
N GLY A 42 -78.29 -15.80 -28.75
CA GLY A 42 -77.71 -17.13 -28.61
C GLY A 42 -76.41 -17.06 -27.79
N ASN A 43 -76.47 -17.44 -26.51
CA ASN A 43 -75.26 -17.60 -25.70
C ASN A 43 -74.51 -18.85 -26.14
N ASN A 44 -73.39 -18.67 -26.84
CA ASN A 44 -72.45 -19.75 -27.09
C ASN A 44 -71.65 -20.00 -25.80
N ILE A 45 -71.99 -21.06 -25.07
CA ILE A 45 -71.25 -21.45 -23.87
C ILE A 45 -70.21 -22.50 -24.28
N LEU A 46 -68.94 -22.10 -24.29
CA LEU A 46 -67.83 -23.04 -24.31
C LEU A 46 -67.60 -23.54 -22.88
N LYS A 47 -67.97 -24.79 -22.61
CA LYS A 47 -67.70 -25.43 -21.33
C LYS A 47 -66.59 -26.46 -21.50
N VAL A 48 -65.36 -26.07 -21.14
CA VAL A 48 -64.23 -26.98 -21.08
C VAL A 48 -64.27 -27.68 -19.73
N THR A 49 -64.50 -29.00 -19.75
CA THR A 49 -64.55 -29.82 -18.52
C THR A 49 -63.48 -30.91 -18.65
N PHE A 50 -62.74 -31.18 -17.58
CA PHE A 50 -61.56 -32.07 -17.60
C PHE A 50 -60.41 -31.56 -18.49
N VAL A 51 -59.98 -30.32 -18.27
CA VAL A 51 -58.61 -29.92 -18.64
C VAL A 51 -57.71 -30.77 -17.77
N ASN A 52 -57.00 -31.72 -18.38
CA ASN A 52 -55.97 -32.48 -17.71
C ASN A 52 -54.93 -31.45 -17.26
N GLN A 53 -54.91 -31.08 -15.96
CA GLN A 53 -53.76 -30.40 -15.40
C GLN A 53 -52.58 -31.32 -15.74
N THR A 54 -51.58 -30.81 -16.45
CA THR A 54 -50.43 -31.61 -16.85
C THR A 54 -49.84 -32.26 -15.61
N LEU A 55 -50.11 -33.56 -15.46
CA LEU A 55 -49.61 -34.40 -14.39
C LEU A 55 -48.09 -34.36 -14.50
N ALA A 56 -47.43 -33.82 -13.49
CA ALA A 56 -45.98 -33.82 -13.46
C ALA A 56 -45.52 -35.27 -13.20
N THR A 57 -44.73 -35.83 -14.11
CA THR A 57 -43.98 -37.07 -13.84
C THR A 57 -42.87 -36.73 -12.85
N ARG A 58 -42.86 -37.41 -11.71
CA ARG A 58 -41.85 -37.20 -10.67
C ARG A 58 -40.97 -38.43 -10.57
N GLU A 59 -39.66 -38.24 -10.48
CA GLU A 59 -38.68 -39.30 -10.24
C GLU A 59 -37.99 -39.09 -8.89
N ASN A 60 -37.33 -40.14 -8.39
CA ASN A 60 -36.45 -40.01 -7.25
C ASN A 60 -35.38 -38.97 -7.56
N SER A 61 -35.11 -38.08 -6.61
CA SER A 61 -34.19 -36.97 -6.83
C SER A 61 -33.41 -36.66 -5.57
N THR A 62 -32.17 -36.22 -5.75
CA THR A 62 -31.27 -35.88 -4.66
C THR A 62 -30.85 -34.43 -4.80
N VAL A 63 -30.94 -33.68 -3.70
CA VAL A 63 -30.45 -32.31 -3.59
C VAL A 63 -29.31 -32.29 -2.57
N ILE A 64 -28.15 -31.78 -2.98
CA ILE A 64 -26.95 -31.70 -2.14
C ILE A 64 -26.52 -30.24 -2.05
N SER A 65 -26.17 -29.80 -0.85
CA SER A 65 -25.63 -28.47 -0.63
C SER A 65 -24.15 -28.35 -1.01
N SER A 66 -23.70 -27.13 -1.28
CA SER A 66 -22.29 -26.76 -1.04
C SER A 66 -21.97 -26.84 0.47
N SER A 67 -20.71 -26.66 0.87
CA SER A 67 -20.43 -26.48 2.30
C SER A 67 -21.27 -25.31 2.83
N VAL A 68 -21.98 -25.54 3.94
CA VAL A 68 -22.86 -24.55 4.58
C VAL A 68 -22.24 -23.98 5.86
N TYR A 69 -21.23 -24.66 6.39
CA TYR A 69 -20.48 -24.21 7.55
C TYR A 69 -19.08 -24.85 7.56
N ASP A 70 -18.06 -24.01 7.64
CA ASP A 70 -16.66 -24.42 7.75
C ASP A 70 -16.13 -24.01 9.12
N ALA A 71 -15.76 -25.01 9.91
CA ALA A 71 -15.31 -24.85 11.30
C ALA A 71 -13.78 -24.90 11.41
N SER A 72 -13.23 -24.23 12.42
CA SER A 72 -11.81 -24.37 12.80
C SER A 72 -11.48 -25.72 13.44
N ALA A 73 -12.49 -26.47 13.88
CA ALA A 73 -12.35 -27.74 14.58
C ALA A 73 -13.51 -28.69 14.22
N ASN A 74 -13.37 -29.96 14.62
CA ASN A 74 -14.37 -30.98 14.36
C ASN A 74 -15.75 -30.58 14.93
N ILE A 75 -16.78 -30.73 14.09
CA ILE A 75 -18.19 -30.51 14.43
C ILE A 75 -18.70 -31.81 15.05
N PRO A 76 -18.96 -31.87 16.37
CA PRO A 76 -19.31 -33.13 17.04
C PRO A 76 -20.76 -33.54 16.79
N SER A 77 -21.66 -32.56 16.65
CA SER A 77 -23.08 -32.78 16.41
C SER A 77 -23.71 -31.59 15.68
N ALA A 78 -24.87 -31.82 15.08
CA ALA A 78 -25.69 -30.80 14.45
C ALA A 78 -27.17 -31.19 14.46
N THR A 79 -28.05 -30.20 14.42
CA THR A 79 -29.50 -30.39 14.32
C THR A 79 -30.01 -29.77 13.03
N LEU A 80 -30.67 -30.56 12.19
CA LEU A 80 -31.26 -30.11 10.93
C LEU A 80 -32.75 -29.82 11.10
N TYR A 81 -33.18 -28.63 10.71
CA TYR A 81 -34.56 -28.17 10.67
C TYR A 81 -34.98 -27.90 9.23
N LEU A 82 -36.02 -28.60 8.79
CA LEU A 82 -36.70 -28.28 7.54
C LEU A 82 -37.94 -27.45 7.83
N PHE A 83 -38.22 -26.50 6.95
CA PHE A 83 -39.49 -25.79 6.92
C PHE A 83 -40.21 -26.12 5.61
N ALA A 84 -41.43 -26.64 5.75
CA ALA A 84 -42.35 -26.91 4.66
C ALA A 84 -43.65 -26.13 4.93
N PRO A 85 -44.19 -25.39 3.94
CA PRO A 85 -45.51 -24.78 4.07
C PRO A 85 -46.58 -25.83 4.38
N SER A 86 -47.57 -25.48 5.19
CA SER A 86 -48.65 -26.41 5.60
C SER A 86 -49.47 -26.97 4.44
N CYS A 87 -49.48 -26.29 3.28
CA CYS A 87 -50.13 -26.78 2.07
C CYS A 87 -49.36 -27.87 1.32
N CYS A 88 -48.09 -28.11 1.66
CA CYS A 88 -47.18 -28.97 0.90
C CYS A 88 -46.19 -29.74 1.81
N SER A 89 -46.54 -29.99 3.08
CA SER A 89 -45.69 -30.71 4.03
C SER A 89 -45.82 -32.24 3.95
N SER A 90 -46.77 -32.74 3.15
CA SER A 90 -46.93 -34.16 2.84
C SER A 90 -47.57 -34.31 1.46
N ALA A 91 -47.10 -35.29 0.69
CA ALA A 91 -47.71 -35.70 -0.57
C ALA A 91 -47.83 -37.23 -0.56
N ALA A 92 -48.98 -37.75 -0.99
CA ALA A 92 -49.21 -39.19 -1.02
C ALA A 92 -48.27 -39.84 -2.04
N GLY A 93 -47.54 -40.88 -1.64
CA GLY A 93 -46.57 -41.57 -2.50
C GLY A 93 -45.21 -40.86 -2.62
N GLU A 94 -44.96 -39.81 -1.83
CA GLU A 94 -43.67 -39.13 -1.76
C GLU A 94 -43.15 -39.05 -0.32
N THR A 95 -41.88 -39.38 -0.14
CA THR A 95 -41.16 -39.21 1.12
C THR A 95 -39.82 -38.53 0.87
N PHE A 96 -39.18 -38.03 1.92
CA PHE A 96 -37.80 -37.57 1.83
C PHE A 96 -36.98 -38.11 3.00
N LEU A 97 -35.68 -38.28 2.77
CA LEU A 97 -34.69 -38.59 3.81
C LEU A 97 -33.70 -37.43 3.92
N THR A 98 -33.32 -37.10 5.15
CA THR A 98 -32.37 -36.04 5.45
C THR A 98 -31.04 -36.61 5.87
N TRP A 99 -29.96 -36.03 5.36
CA TRP A 99 -28.59 -36.46 5.64
C TRP A 99 -27.72 -35.26 5.96
N LEU A 100 -26.78 -35.45 6.88
CA LEU A 100 -25.70 -34.52 7.14
C LEU A 100 -24.35 -35.18 6.85
N SER A 101 -23.38 -34.36 6.48
CA SER A 101 -22.00 -34.75 6.29
C SER A 101 -21.09 -33.72 6.92
N PRO A 102 -20.24 -34.08 7.91
CA PRO A 102 -19.32 -33.15 8.55
C PRO A 102 -17.96 -33.08 7.82
N ASP A 103 -17.76 -33.85 6.74
CA ASP A 103 -16.48 -34.05 6.06
C ASP A 103 -16.55 -33.69 4.56
N ASN A 104 -17.29 -32.64 4.22
CA ASN A 104 -17.44 -32.11 2.86
C ASN A 104 -18.10 -33.09 1.86
N GLY A 105 -18.88 -34.05 2.34
CA GLY A 105 -19.65 -35.01 1.53
C GLY A 105 -18.96 -36.35 1.30
N ASN A 106 -17.86 -36.65 2.02
CA ASN A 106 -17.17 -37.94 1.92
C ASN A 106 -17.96 -39.05 2.63
N THR A 107 -18.56 -38.73 3.78
CA THR A 107 -19.48 -39.60 4.52
C THR A 107 -20.82 -38.89 4.73
N TRP A 108 -21.92 -39.64 4.65
CA TRP A 108 -23.28 -39.14 4.85
C TRP A 108 -23.96 -39.95 5.94
N GLU A 109 -24.44 -39.27 6.96
CA GLU A 109 -25.16 -39.86 8.09
C GLU A 109 -26.64 -39.43 8.02
N GLU A 110 -27.56 -40.38 8.06
CA GLU A 110 -28.99 -40.10 8.05
C GLU A 110 -29.37 -39.42 9.37
N VAL A 111 -30.08 -38.30 9.28
CA VAL A 111 -30.47 -37.51 10.45
C VAL A 111 -31.98 -37.39 10.53
N THR A 112 -32.49 -37.27 11.75
CA THR A 112 -33.91 -37.01 11.99
C THR A 112 -34.14 -35.51 12.14
N GLN A 113 -35.18 -34.98 11.46
CA GLN A 113 -35.54 -33.57 11.54
C GLN A 113 -35.78 -33.14 12.99
N ALA A 114 -35.21 -31.98 13.36
CA ALA A 114 -35.33 -31.34 14.67
C ALA A 114 -34.77 -32.17 15.85
N VAL A 115 -33.92 -33.18 15.58
CA VAL A 115 -33.21 -33.97 16.58
C VAL A 115 -31.70 -33.75 16.41
N GLU A 116 -31.00 -33.55 17.53
CA GLU A 116 -29.54 -33.44 17.51
C GLU A 116 -28.92 -34.76 17.08
N HIS A 117 -28.08 -34.70 16.05
CA HIS A 117 -27.35 -35.85 15.51
C HIS A 117 -25.88 -35.74 15.89
N THR A 118 -25.36 -36.74 16.59
CA THR A 118 -23.92 -36.87 16.90
C THR A 118 -23.22 -37.62 15.79
N PHE A 119 -22.22 -36.99 15.17
CA PHE A 119 -21.48 -37.60 14.07
C PHE A 119 -20.60 -38.74 14.55
N ILE A 120 -20.60 -39.86 13.81
CA ILE A 120 -19.68 -40.98 14.06
C ILE A 120 -18.26 -40.59 13.66
N ASN A 121 -18.13 -39.90 12.54
CA ASN A 121 -16.85 -39.37 12.05
C ASN A 121 -16.94 -37.84 11.93
N PRO A 122 -16.68 -37.10 13.02
CA PRO A 122 -16.78 -35.65 12.98
C PRO A 122 -15.68 -35.04 12.10
N GLY A 123 -15.98 -33.91 11.46
CA GLY A 123 -15.10 -33.18 10.55
C GLY A 123 -15.40 -31.68 10.58
N THR A 124 -14.75 -30.91 9.70
CA THR A 124 -14.77 -29.43 9.75
C THR A 124 -15.65 -28.78 8.68
N ASN A 125 -16.24 -29.52 7.74
CA ASN A 125 -16.97 -28.95 6.60
C ASN A 125 -18.37 -29.57 6.51
N LEU A 126 -19.38 -28.81 6.92
CA LEU A 126 -20.75 -29.30 7.02
C LEU A 126 -21.50 -29.16 5.70
N LYS A 127 -22.13 -30.25 5.26
CA LYS A 127 -23.09 -30.30 4.15
C LYS A 127 -24.38 -30.99 4.57
N TRP A 128 -25.44 -30.70 3.82
CA TRP A 128 -26.70 -31.44 3.90
C TRP A 128 -27.07 -32.03 2.54
N ARG A 129 -27.83 -33.12 2.60
CA ARG A 129 -28.44 -33.78 1.44
C ARG A 129 -29.87 -34.16 1.78
N ILE A 130 -30.75 -34.01 0.79
CA ILE A 130 -32.14 -34.46 0.87
C ILE A 130 -32.38 -35.39 -0.32
N ASP A 131 -32.82 -36.61 -0.02
CA ASP A 131 -33.19 -37.61 -1.02
C ASP A 131 -34.71 -37.71 -1.04
N PHE A 132 -35.34 -37.25 -2.13
CA PHE A 132 -36.76 -37.40 -2.38
C PHE A 132 -37.02 -38.75 -3.05
N ASN A 133 -37.92 -39.53 -2.45
CA ASN A 133 -38.33 -40.83 -2.93
C ASN A 133 -39.81 -40.80 -3.31
N THR A 134 -40.13 -41.37 -4.47
CA THR A 134 -41.50 -41.53 -4.97
C THR A 134 -41.81 -43.00 -5.21
N THR A 135 -43.00 -43.44 -4.82
CA THR A 135 -43.50 -44.80 -5.06
C THR A 135 -44.47 -44.89 -6.23
N GLU A 136 -44.97 -43.75 -6.73
CA GLU A 136 -45.99 -43.66 -7.79
C GLU A 136 -45.62 -42.52 -8.76
N PRO A 137 -44.60 -42.68 -9.63
CA PRO A 137 -44.01 -41.59 -10.41
C PRO A 137 -44.97 -40.90 -11.39
N ASP A 138 -46.08 -41.56 -11.72
CA ASP A 138 -47.11 -41.06 -12.63
C ASP A 138 -48.33 -40.54 -11.84
N ASN A 139 -48.76 -39.32 -12.16
CA ASN A 139 -50.01 -38.69 -11.68
C ASN A 139 -49.98 -38.00 -10.30
N PHE A 140 -48.88 -37.31 -9.94
CA PHE A 140 -48.88 -36.45 -8.74
C PHE A 140 -49.80 -35.23 -8.90
N ASN A 141 -50.71 -35.06 -7.94
CA ASN A 141 -51.54 -33.85 -7.79
C ASN A 141 -51.06 -32.93 -6.64
N SER A 142 -50.04 -33.35 -5.88
CA SER A 142 -49.37 -32.58 -4.84
C SER A 142 -47.89 -33.01 -4.73
N THR A 143 -47.02 -32.11 -4.25
CA THR A 143 -45.58 -32.35 -4.05
C THR A 143 -45.18 -31.86 -2.67
N ILE A 144 -44.21 -32.52 -2.02
CA ILE A 144 -43.54 -31.93 -0.88
C ILE A 144 -42.76 -30.71 -1.36
N VAL A 145 -42.92 -29.58 -0.68
CA VAL A 145 -42.17 -28.36 -0.96
C VAL A 145 -41.42 -27.95 0.30
N LEU A 146 -40.09 -27.94 0.20
CA LEU A 146 -39.22 -27.42 1.25
C LEU A 146 -38.81 -26.00 0.88
N THR A 147 -39.08 -25.05 1.76
CA THR A 147 -38.80 -23.63 1.49
C THR A 147 -37.61 -23.10 2.27
N GLN A 148 -37.23 -23.77 3.36
CA GLN A 148 -36.05 -23.39 4.14
C GLN A 148 -35.42 -24.61 4.81
N ILE A 149 -34.10 -24.57 4.89
CA ILE A 149 -33.27 -25.53 5.63
C ILE A 149 -32.45 -24.69 6.60
N ASN A 150 -32.55 -25.03 7.88
CA ASN A 150 -31.77 -24.40 8.94
C ASN A 150 -30.99 -25.49 9.68
N ILE A 151 -29.70 -25.28 9.90
CA ILE A 151 -28.87 -26.23 10.62
C ILE A 151 -28.25 -25.49 11.79
N SER A 152 -28.48 -25.98 12.99
CA SER A 152 -27.86 -25.46 14.20
C SER A 152 -26.79 -26.42 14.68
N ILE A 153 -25.65 -25.88 15.05
CA ILE A 153 -24.55 -26.59 15.72
C ILE A 153 -24.53 -26.14 17.19
N PRO A 154 -24.14 -27.01 18.13
CA PRO A 154 -23.99 -26.60 19.52
C PRO A 154 -23.06 -25.40 19.65
N SER A 155 -23.44 -24.45 20.51
CA SER A 155 -22.55 -23.35 20.87
C SER A 155 -21.33 -23.92 21.59
N GLY A 156 -20.15 -23.75 21.00
CA GLY A 156 -18.89 -24.00 21.68
C GLY A 156 -18.24 -22.70 22.14
N SER A 157 -17.32 -22.85 23.08
CA SER A 157 -16.40 -21.80 23.49
C SER A 157 -15.05 -22.04 22.81
N PRO A 158 -14.51 -21.07 22.05
CA PRO A 158 -13.19 -21.21 21.44
C PRO A 158 -12.11 -21.43 22.50
N GLU A 159 -11.26 -22.42 22.28
CA GLU A 159 -10.14 -22.77 23.13
C GLU A 159 -8.81 -22.59 22.39
N ASN A 160 -7.78 -22.17 23.13
CA ASN A 160 -6.42 -22.00 22.63
C ASN A 160 -6.39 -21.15 21.35
N ILE A 161 -7.00 -19.96 21.43
CA ILE A 161 -7.10 -19.04 20.30
C ILE A 161 -5.70 -18.57 19.94
N THR A 162 -5.37 -18.62 18.65
CA THR A 162 -4.13 -18.07 18.12
C THR A 162 -4.43 -16.98 17.11
N ILE A 163 -3.56 -15.98 17.08
CA ILE A 163 -3.62 -14.86 16.14
C ILE A 163 -2.27 -14.79 15.42
N ASP A 164 -2.34 -14.74 14.10
CA ASP A 164 -1.22 -14.48 13.19
C ASP A 164 -1.61 -13.23 12.38
N PHE A 165 -0.96 -12.12 12.72
CA PHE A 165 -1.13 -10.82 12.12
C PHE A 165 -0.04 -10.59 11.08
N GLY A 166 -0.45 -10.56 9.83
CA GLY A 166 0.45 -10.52 8.68
C GLY A 166 0.50 -11.84 7.89
N ALA A 167 -0.08 -12.91 8.45
CA ALA A 167 -0.19 -14.25 7.85
C ALA A 167 1.16 -14.80 7.38
N ASP A 168 2.21 -14.57 8.19
CA ASP A 168 3.56 -15.02 7.88
C ASP A 168 3.82 -16.48 8.31
N GLY A 169 2.80 -17.11 8.91
CA GLY A 169 2.86 -18.49 9.42
C GLY A 169 3.37 -18.57 10.86
N THR A 170 3.70 -17.44 11.48
CA THR A 170 4.10 -17.35 12.89
C THR A 170 2.90 -16.95 13.73
N THR A 171 2.68 -17.64 14.85
CA THR A 171 1.69 -17.20 15.83
C THR A 171 2.22 -16.03 16.63
N ASP A 172 1.58 -14.86 16.49
CA ASP A 172 1.93 -13.62 17.19
C ASP A 172 1.33 -13.53 18.59
N PHE A 173 0.17 -14.13 18.78
CA PHE A 173 -0.50 -14.15 20.07
C PHE A 173 -1.22 -15.47 20.29
N THR A 174 -1.15 -15.97 21.52
CA THR A 174 -1.90 -17.14 21.96
C THR A 174 -2.68 -16.79 23.22
N PHE A 175 -3.99 -17.01 23.16
CA PHE A 175 -4.86 -17.02 24.33
C PHE A 175 -5.02 -18.47 24.81
N PRO A 176 -4.35 -18.87 25.90
CA PRO A 176 -4.45 -20.24 26.40
C PRO A 176 -5.79 -20.46 27.11
N GLY A 177 -6.34 -21.66 26.95
CA GLY A 177 -7.59 -22.08 27.58
C GLY A 177 -8.84 -21.57 26.86
N GLN A 178 -9.97 -21.60 27.57
CA GLN A 178 -11.30 -21.39 26.99
C GLN A 178 -11.78 -19.94 27.14
N LEU A 179 -12.29 -19.37 26.05
CA LEU A 179 -13.02 -18.11 26.06
C LEU A 179 -14.44 -18.34 26.60
N ASN A 180 -14.76 -17.74 27.75
CA ASN A 180 -15.99 -17.93 28.51
C ASN A 180 -16.46 -16.61 29.13
N SER A 181 -17.53 -16.67 29.92
CA SER A 181 -18.17 -15.49 30.53
C SER A 181 -17.26 -14.66 31.46
N THR A 182 -16.14 -15.21 31.91
CA THR A 182 -15.21 -14.55 32.84
C THR A 182 -14.05 -13.82 32.15
N ASN A 183 -13.83 -14.05 30.85
CA ASN A 183 -12.72 -13.49 30.08
C ASN A 183 -13.18 -12.94 28.70
N LEU A 184 -14.46 -12.55 28.59
CA LEU A 184 -15.14 -12.12 27.36
C LEU A 184 -14.48 -10.93 26.64
N GLN A 185 -13.73 -10.10 27.36
CA GLN A 185 -13.01 -8.96 26.79
C GLN A 185 -11.52 -9.12 27.08
N THR A 186 -10.78 -9.54 26.06
CA THR A 186 -9.32 -9.64 26.10
C THR A 186 -8.72 -8.60 25.16
N GLN A 187 -7.89 -7.72 25.71
CA GLN A 187 -7.09 -6.82 24.89
C GLN A 187 -5.84 -7.56 24.38
N VAL A 188 -5.69 -7.61 23.06
CA VAL A 188 -4.52 -8.20 22.41
C VAL A 188 -3.57 -7.09 22.00
N ASN A 189 -2.31 -7.16 22.43
CA ASN A 189 -1.27 -6.24 22.02
C ASN A 189 -0.37 -6.89 20.95
N LEU A 190 -0.42 -6.37 19.72
CA LEU A 190 0.34 -6.84 18.58
C LEU A 190 1.41 -5.82 18.13
N SER A 191 1.78 -4.85 18.97
CA SER A 191 2.70 -3.76 18.59
C SER A 191 4.12 -4.21 18.24
N PHE A 192 4.50 -5.45 18.57
CA PHE A 192 5.83 -6.01 18.30
C PHE A 192 5.88 -6.93 17.08
N VAL A 193 4.75 -7.15 16.42
CA VAL A 193 4.65 -8.07 15.27
C VAL A 193 5.31 -7.46 14.04
N ASN A 194 6.13 -8.27 13.35
CA ASN A 194 6.80 -7.86 12.12
C ASN A 194 5.96 -8.22 10.90
N ILE A 195 5.11 -7.28 10.45
CA ILE A 195 4.29 -7.43 9.24
C ILE A 195 5.01 -7.07 7.93
N SER A 196 6.34 -7.00 7.91
CA SER A 196 7.10 -6.59 6.70
C SER A 196 6.81 -7.48 5.49
N SER A 197 6.58 -8.77 5.72
CA SER A 197 6.17 -9.76 4.72
C SER A 197 4.73 -9.59 4.24
N SER A 198 3.93 -8.69 4.80
CA SER A 198 2.58 -8.41 4.29
C SER A 198 2.57 -7.31 3.23
N PHE A 199 3.70 -6.64 2.99
CA PHE A 199 3.83 -5.55 2.03
C PHE A 199 4.34 -6.00 0.65
N ILE A 200 4.13 -7.27 0.25
CA ILE A 200 4.79 -7.84 -0.95
C ILE A 200 3.99 -7.85 -2.26
N SER A 201 2.65 -7.74 -2.28
CA SER A 201 1.93 -7.70 -3.57
C SER A 201 0.45 -7.36 -3.53
N ASP A 202 0.01 -6.71 -4.61
CA ASP A 202 -1.33 -6.29 -5.05
C ASP A 202 -1.99 -5.16 -4.24
N ASN A 203 -1.72 -3.94 -4.72
CA ASN A 203 -2.50 -2.75 -4.47
C ASN A 203 -3.99 -3.00 -4.79
N LEU A 204 -4.84 -2.99 -3.77
CA LEU A 204 -6.26 -3.29 -3.93
C LEU A 204 -7.00 -2.25 -4.81
N LEU A 205 -6.41 -1.05 -4.98
CA LEU A 205 -7.02 0.06 -5.70
C LEU A 205 -6.58 0.17 -7.17
N GLU A 206 -5.61 -0.63 -7.61
CA GLU A 206 -5.16 -0.63 -9.02
C GLU A 206 -6.21 -1.15 -10.01
N LYS A 207 -7.30 -1.78 -9.53
CA LYS A 207 -8.30 -2.40 -10.43
C LYS A 207 -9.66 -1.72 -10.52
N THR A 208 -10.02 -0.77 -9.66
CA THR A 208 -11.42 -0.32 -9.57
C THR A 208 -11.67 1.19 -9.57
N SER A 209 -10.64 2.03 -9.51
CA SER A 209 -10.87 3.49 -9.54
C SER A 209 -9.77 4.22 -10.31
N SER A 210 -10.14 5.34 -10.94
CA SER A 210 -9.24 6.24 -11.68
C SER A 210 -8.18 6.94 -10.81
N ARG A 211 -7.87 6.40 -9.62
CA ARG A 211 -6.85 6.87 -8.68
C ARG A 211 -6.04 5.66 -8.22
N ASN A 212 -4.90 5.44 -8.85
CA ASN A 212 -3.91 4.47 -8.39
C ASN A 212 -3.25 5.03 -7.14
N TYR A 213 -3.49 4.41 -5.99
CA TYR A 213 -2.76 4.72 -4.76
C TYR A 213 -1.71 3.64 -4.55
N GLU A 214 -0.49 3.84 -5.07
CA GLU A 214 0.60 2.84 -5.18
C GLU A 214 1.09 2.23 -3.84
N HIS A 215 0.50 2.61 -2.70
CA HIS A 215 0.94 2.22 -1.35
C HIS A 215 -0.20 1.80 -0.42
N THR A 216 -1.27 1.19 -0.94
CA THR A 216 -2.29 0.52 -0.11
C THR A 216 -2.05 -0.98 -0.09
N TYR A 217 -1.86 -1.55 1.11
CA TYR A 217 -1.54 -2.96 1.30
C TYR A 217 -2.61 -3.66 2.12
N LYS A 218 -2.91 -4.91 1.77
CA LYS A 218 -3.76 -5.79 2.58
C LYS A 218 -2.88 -6.47 3.62
N ILE A 219 -3.07 -6.12 4.89
CA ILE A 219 -2.47 -6.85 6.01
C ILE A 219 -3.47 -7.92 6.46
N PRO A 220 -3.21 -9.20 6.23
CA PRO A 220 -4.13 -10.27 6.66
C PRO A 220 -4.08 -10.44 8.18
N LEU A 221 -5.22 -10.84 8.76
CA LEU A 221 -5.35 -11.21 10.16
C LEU A 221 -5.97 -12.60 10.19
N ASN A 222 -5.18 -13.59 10.59
CA ASN A 222 -5.61 -14.97 10.74
C ASN A 222 -5.90 -15.24 12.21
N ILE A 223 -7.10 -15.75 12.50
CA ILE A 223 -7.51 -16.15 13.84
C ILE A 223 -7.91 -17.62 13.76
N SER A 224 -7.37 -18.45 14.65
CA SER A 224 -7.73 -19.86 14.72
C SER A 224 -7.99 -20.30 16.16
N SER A 225 -8.71 -21.40 16.34
CA SER A 225 -9.05 -22.00 17.64
C SER A 225 -9.01 -23.52 17.53
N GLN A 226 -8.79 -24.21 18.66
CA GLN A 226 -8.79 -25.68 18.71
C GLN A 226 -10.21 -26.28 18.82
N THR A 227 -11.17 -25.48 19.26
CA THR A 227 -12.57 -25.88 19.42
C THR A 227 -13.48 -24.93 18.66
N ILE A 228 -14.69 -25.41 18.36
CA ILE A 228 -15.73 -24.60 17.73
C ILE A 228 -16.19 -23.46 18.66
N GLY A 229 -16.63 -22.35 18.07
CA GLY A 229 -17.21 -21.23 18.79
C GLY A 229 -17.16 -19.94 17.99
N THR A 230 -17.66 -18.86 18.58
CA THR A 230 -17.73 -17.55 17.92
C THR A 230 -16.75 -16.58 18.58
N ILE A 231 -15.93 -15.92 17.76
CA ILE A 231 -15.09 -14.80 18.17
C ILE A 231 -15.63 -13.56 17.47
N THR A 232 -16.00 -12.55 18.25
CA THR A 232 -16.45 -11.24 17.73
C THR A 232 -15.34 -10.23 17.93
N MET A 233 -14.93 -9.54 16.87
CA MET A 233 -13.99 -8.43 16.94
C MET A 233 -14.75 -7.11 16.93
N GLU A 234 -14.69 -6.34 18.02
CA GLU A 234 -15.37 -5.05 18.12
C GLU A 234 -14.59 -3.92 17.44
N ALA A 235 -13.26 -3.90 17.61
CA ALA A 235 -12.41 -2.86 17.05
C ALA A 235 -10.98 -3.38 16.82
N ILE A 236 -10.31 -2.82 15.81
CA ILE A 236 -8.87 -2.94 15.58
C ILE A 236 -8.30 -1.53 15.59
N ASN A 237 -7.43 -1.24 16.56
CA ASN A 237 -6.71 0.03 16.61
C ASN A 237 -5.28 -0.18 16.12
N LEU A 238 -4.99 0.27 14.90
CA LEU A 238 -3.67 0.19 14.29
C LEU A 238 -3.03 1.58 14.25
N THR A 239 -1.90 1.74 14.93
CA THR A 239 -1.02 2.91 14.75
C THR A 239 0.20 2.46 13.96
N TYR A 240 0.39 3.04 12.78
CA TYR A 240 1.57 2.80 11.94
C TYR A 240 2.39 4.09 11.82
N SER A 241 3.66 4.02 12.19
CA SER A 241 4.59 5.17 12.19
C SER A 241 5.75 4.91 11.22
N PRO A 242 5.52 5.04 9.90
CA PRO A 242 6.58 4.84 8.92
C PRO A 242 7.62 5.97 9.06
N ASN A 243 8.83 5.65 9.49
CA ASN A 243 9.95 6.60 9.56
C ASN A 243 11.29 5.89 9.34
N PRO A 244 12.17 6.35 8.41
CA PRO A 244 11.98 7.47 7.48
C PRO A 244 11.14 7.12 6.27
N VAL A 245 10.28 8.06 5.85
CA VAL A 245 9.70 8.04 4.50
C VAL A 245 10.72 8.67 3.56
N VAL A 246 11.46 7.84 2.84
CA VAL A 246 12.46 8.30 1.86
C VAL A 246 11.79 8.41 0.49
N LEU A 247 11.70 9.62 -0.04
CA LEU A 247 11.25 9.85 -1.41
C LEU A 247 12.37 9.48 -2.40
N ASN A 248 12.01 8.97 -3.57
CA ASN A 248 12.98 8.66 -4.62
C ASN A 248 13.66 9.95 -5.11
N ILE A 249 14.90 10.18 -4.66
CA ILE A 249 15.71 11.37 -4.96
C ILE A 249 15.90 11.54 -6.47
N SER A 250 16.03 10.46 -7.24
CA SER A 250 16.23 10.53 -8.70
C SER A 250 14.99 11.08 -9.40
N ASN A 251 13.79 10.67 -8.96
CA ASN A 251 12.54 11.21 -9.50
C ASN A 251 12.38 12.70 -9.14
N LEU A 252 12.70 13.07 -7.90
CA LEU A 252 12.70 14.47 -7.47
C LEU A 252 13.72 15.30 -8.27
N SER A 253 14.93 14.80 -8.50
CA SER A 253 15.95 15.52 -9.26
C SER A 253 15.56 15.70 -10.72
N GLN A 254 14.87 14.74 -11.34
CA GLN A 254 14.33 14.89 -12.69
C GLN A 254 13.23 15.95 -12.76
N ILE A 255 12.33 15.98 -11.77
CA ILE A 255 11.29 17.00 -11.68
C ILE A 255 11.93 18.39 -11.53
N PHE A 256 12.88 18.55 -10.61
CA PHE A 256 13.52 19.84 -10.38
C PHE A 256 14.48 20.26 -11.50
N GLY A 257 15.26 19.34 -12.07
CA GLY A 257 16.26 19.64 -13.10
C GLY A 257 15.69 20.14 -14.43
N ASN A 258 14.43 19.79 -14.74
CA ASN A 258 13.73 20.22 -15.95
C ASN A 258 12.85 21.46 -15.73
N SER A 259 12.85 22.02 -14.53
CA SER A 259 11.91 23.05 -14.12
C SER A 259 12.56 24.43 -14.09
N ILE A 260 12.03 25.36 -14.87
CA ILE A 260 12.52 26.74 -14.99
C ILE A 260 11.71 27.75 -14.13
N ASN A 261 10.67 27.29 -13.45
CA ASN A 261 9.73 28.09 -12.65
C ASN A 261 9.18 27.25 -11.46
N PHE A 262 8.18 27.78 -10.76
CA PHE A 262 7.42 27.03 -9.76
C PHE A 262 6.97 25.68 -10.30
N THR A 263 7.33 24.63 -9.57
CA THR A 263 6.98 23.25 -9.90
C THR A 263 6.32 22.62 -8.71
N THR A 264 5.17 22.00 -8.97
CA THR A 264 4.43 21.24 -7.97
C THR A 264 4.79 19.77 -8.14
N PHE A 265 5.40 19.18 -7.12
CA PHE A 265 5.42 17.74 -6.95
C PHE A 265 4.31 17.34 -5.99
N ARG A 266 3.64 16.22 -6.25
CA ARG A 266 2.51 15.75 -5.44
C ARG A 266 2.96 14.52 -4.67
N ILE A 267 2.81 14.56 -3.35
CA ILE A 267 2.89 13.36 -2.50
C ILE A 267 1.45 12.91 -2.25
N PRO A 268 0.95 11.87 -2.93
CA PRO A 268 -0.38 11.35 -2.66
C PRO A 268 -0.39 10.67 -1.30
N MET A 269 -1.22 11.17 -0.39
CA MET A 269 -1.51 10.55 0.89
C MET A 269 -3.01 10.32 0.98
N ALA A 270 -3.38 9.09 1.31
CA ALA A 270 -4.76 8.72 1.50
C ALA A 270 -4.86 7.83 2.72
N ALA A 271 -5.83 8.12 3.56
CA ALA A 271 -6.31 7.18 4.55
C ALA A 271 -7.83 7.13 4.40
N SER A 272 -8.37 5.92 4.33
CA SER A 272 -9.80 5.70 4.19
C SER A 272 -10.25 4.80 5.33
N ASN A 273 -11.26 5.24 6.07
CA ASN A 273 -12.06 4.38 6.90
C ASN A 273 -13.42 4.16 6.22
N LEU A 274 -13.91 2.93 6.21
CA LEU A 274 -15.29 2.62 5.81
C LEU A 274 -16.28 2.87 6.97
N SER A 275 -15.79 2.98 8.20
CA SER A 275 -16.59 3.29 9.39
C SER A 275 -16.82 4.80 9.54
N THR A 276 -18.08 5.18 9.78
CA THR A 276 -18.54 6.56 9.99
C THR A 276 -18.18 7.13 11.37
N GLU A 277 -17.68 6.32 12.28
CA GLU A 277 -17.45 6.69 13.68
C GLU A 277 -15.99 7.05 13.99
N PHE A 278 -15.04 6.67 13.14
CA PHE A 278 -13.62 6.94 13.35
C PHE A 278 -12.98 7.57 12.12
N TYR A 279 -12.36 8.74 12.30
CA TYR A 279 -11.61 9.40 11.24
C TYR A 279 -10.23 8.74 11.08
N SER A 280 -9.87 8.32 9.87
CA SER A 280 -8.47 8.05 9.56
C SER A 280 -7.71 9.37 9.47
N LEU A 281 -6.73 9.57 10.34
CA LEU A 281 -5.90 10.78 10.37
C LEU A 281 -4.50 10.44 9.83
N VAL A 282 -4.04 11.21 8.84
CA VAL A 282 -2.63 11.24 8.44
C VAL A 282 -2.00 12.47 9.06
N THR A 283 -1.10 12.27 10.01
CA THR A 283 -0.31 13.35 10.60
C THR A 283 1.05 13.40 9.90
N LEU A 284 1.46 14.60 9.49
CA LEU A 284 2.78 14.88 8.95
C LEU A 284 3.48 15.87 9.86
N ASP A 285 4.61 15.45 10.42
CA ASP A 285 5.51 16.26 11.22
C ASP A 285 6.94 16.18 10.66
N ASP A 286 7.81 17.10 11.11
CA ASP A 286 9.25 17.12 10.81
C ASP A 286 9.63 17.00 9.32
N LEU A 287 8.85 17.65 8.45
CA LEU A 287 9.15 17.69 7.02
C LEU A 287 10.46 18.45 6.76
N LYS A 288 11.51 17.71 6.41
CA LYS A 288 12.87 18.22 6.12
C LYS A 288 13.16 18.23 4.62
N TYR A 289 13.80 19.29 4.16
CA TYR A 289 14.27 19.43 2.79
C TYR A 289 15.69 19.98 2.79
N ASP A 290 16.60 19.31 2.08
CA ASP A 290 17.95 19.78 1.85
C ASP A 290 18.11 20.13 0.36
N TYR A 291 18.59 21.34 0.08
CA TYR A 291 18.86 21.82 -1.28
C TYR A 291 20.27 22.40 -1.33
N ALA A 292 21.08 21.99 -2.31
CA ALA A 292 22.48 22.39 -2.43
C ALA A 292 22.70 23.20 -3.72
N GLY A 293 22.21 24.44 -3.79
CA GLY A 293 22.42 25.29 -4.96
C GLY A 293 22.34 26.80 -4.70
N GLY A 294 23.42 27.53 -4.97
CA GLY A 294 23.41 28.99 -5.14
C GLY A 294 23.06 29.86 -3.92
N ASN A 295 23.20 31.19 -4.10
CA ASN A 295 22.85 32.23 -3.11
C ASN A 295 21.41 32.72 -3.34
N PHE A 296 20.43 31.82 -3.14
CA PHE A 296 19.02 32.15 -3.34
C PHE A 296 18.16 31.54 -2.22
N SER A 297 17.22 32.33 -1.71
CA SER A 297 16.14 31.81 -0.88
C SER A 297 15.14 31.08 -1.77
N ILE A 298 14.73 29.87 -1.37
CA ILE A 298 13.64 29.15 -2.02
C ILE A 298 12.46 29.10 -1.06
N ASN A 299 11.30 29.59 -1.50
CA ASN A 299 10.04 29.42 -0.78
C ASN A 299 9.44 28.07 -1.14
N LEU A 300 9.31 27.19 -0.15
CA LEU A 300 8.61 25.93 -0.27
C LEU A 300 7.25 26.04 0.40
N THR A 301 6.18 25.92 -0.40
CA THR A 301 4.80 25.92 0.08
C THR A 301 4.23 24.52 -0.04
N ALA A 302 3.95 23.88 1.10
CA ALA A 302 3.14 22.68 1.16
C ALA A 302 1.68 23.08 1.37
N TYR A 303 0.76 22.52 0.59
CA TYR A 303 -0.66 22.85 0.65
C TYR A 303 -1.53 21.62 0.37
N HIS A 304 -2.76 21.63 0.89
CA HIS A 304 -3.74 20.60 0.56
C HIS A 304 -4.31 20.83 -0.84
N ILE A 305 -4.23 19.82 -1.73
CA ILE A 305 -4.54 19.97 -3.17
C ILE A 305 -5.97 20.47 -3.47
N THR A 306 -6.95 20.19 -2.61
CA THR A 306 -8.33 20.66 -2.78
C THR A 306 -8.67 21.87 -1.91
N ASN A 307 -7.81 22.23 -0.96
CA ASN A 307 -8.05 23.35 -0.06
C ASN A 307 -6.76 24.11 0.24
N HIS A 308 -6.39 25.04 -0.66
CA HIS A 308 -5.14 25.80 -0.57
C HIS A 308 -5.10 26.77 0.64
N SER A 309 -6.21 26.96 1.36
CA SER A 309 -6.21 27.72 2.62
C SER A 309 -5.47 27.00 3.74
N ILE A 310 -5.33 25.68 3.63
CA ILE A 310 -4.47 24.86 4.50
C ILE A 310 -3.11 24.76 3.81
N ASN A 311 -2.22 25.68 4.15
CA ASN A 311 -0.85 25.67 3.65
C ASN A 311 0.15 26.04 4.74
N ILE A 312 1.38 25.61 4.51
CA ILE A 312 2.55 26.01 5.28
C ILE A 312 3.63 26.42 4.29
N THR A 313 4.14 27.64 4.44
CA THR A 313 5.28 28.12 3.66
C THR A 313 6.50 28.19 4.56
N ARG A 314 7.62 27.65 4.06
CA ARG A 314 8.93 27.74 4.69
C ARG A 314 9.89 28.36 3.68
N GLU A 315 10.62 29.37 4.14
CA GLU A 315 11.73 29.93 3.38
C GLU A 315 12.98 29.14 3.73
N ILE A 316 13.60 28.54 2.72
CA ILE A 316 14.86 27.83 2.85
C ILE A 316 15.96 28.82 2.51
N PHE A 317 16.71 29.22 3.53
CA PHE A 317 17.92 30.02 3.36
C PHE A 317 19.11 29.09 3.17
N PHE A 318 19.67 29.07 1.97
CA PHE A 318 20.94 28.39 1.75
C PHE A 318 22.06 29.41 1.79
N TYR A 319 22.88 29.33 2.83
CA TYR A 319 24.14 30.06 2.86
C TYR A 319 25.19 29.20 2.20
N TYR A 320 25.56 29.62 1.00
CA TYR A 320 26.74 29.18 0.28
C TYR A 320 27.99 29.06 1.17
N SER A 321 28.98 28.29 0.69
CA SER A 321 30.40 28.22 1.09
C SER A 321 31.02 29.60 1.29
N ARG A 322 30.58 30.27 2.34
CA ARG A 322 31.23 31.41 2.94
C ARG A 322 32.43 30.88 3.67
N TRP A 323 33.31 31.80 3.93
CA TRP A 323 34.58 31.56 4.54
C TRP A 323 34.98 32.85 5.22
N GLY A 324 35.56 32.70 6.40
CA GLY A 324 36.19 33.80 7.10
C GLY A 324 37.68 33.71 6.83
N PHE A 325 38.35 34.85 6.61
CA PHE A 325 39.80 34.87 6.67
C PHE A 325 40.26 35.96 7.63
N SER A 326 41.42 35.72 8.23
CA SER A 326 42.10 36.71 9.03
C SER A 326 43.60 36.60 8.81
N PHE A 327 44.27 37.74 8.75
CA PHE A 327 45.72 37.79 8.91
C PHE A 327 46.05 37.53 10.38
N VAL A 328 46.94 36.56 10.61
CA VAL A 328 47.27 36.12 11.96
C VAL A 328 48.29 37.04 12.65
N PRO A 329 49.17 37.73 11.92
CA PRO A 329 49.72 38.98 12.41
C PRO A 329 48.61 40.04 12.41
N LYS A 330 48.18 40.44 13.60
CA LYS A 330 47.30 41.61 13.74
C LYS A 330 47.99 42.80 13.07
N PHE A 331 47.22 43.61 12.35
CA PHE A 331 47.67 44.81 11.62
C PHE A 331 48.41 44.56 10.29
N VAL A 332 48.40 43.34 9.76
CA VAL A 332 48.77 43.07 8.36
C VAL A 332 47.49 42.97 7.53
N ASN A 333 47.45 43.66 6.39
CA ASN A 333 46.31 43.68 5.46
C ASN A 333 46.71 43.43 3.99
N PHE A 334 47.96 43.05 3.73
CA PHE A 334 48.46 42.68 2.41
C PHE A 334 49.60 41.66 2.54
N LEU A 335 49.92 40.98 1.45
CA LEU A 335 51.05 40.06 1.35
C LEU A 335 52.23 40.76 0.68
N GLU A 336 53.37 40.81 1.35
CA GLU A 336 54.60 41.42 0.83
C GLU A 336 55.82 40.58 1.22
N PHE A 337 56.68 40.31 0.25
CA PHE A 337 57.93 39.58 0.44
C PHE A 337 59.10 40.55 0.22
N ILE A 338 60.00 40.62 1.21
CA ILE A 338 61.12 41.56 1.25
C ILE A 338 62.44 40.78 1.31
N PRO A 339 63.00 40.36 0.15
CA PRO A 339 64.31 39.73 0.10
C PRO A 339 65.44 40.74 0.39
N GLN A 340 66.50 40.30 1.04
CA GLN A 340 67.78 40.99 1.21
C GLN A 340 68.68 40.88 -0.03
N THR A 341 68.54 39.81 -0.82
CA THR A 341 69.35 39.59 -2.03
C THR A 341 68.49 39.06 -3.19
N PRO A 342 68.86 39.29 -4.46
CA PRO A 342 68.09 38.81 -5.61
C PRO A 342 67.99 37.28 -5.75
N SER A 343 68.78 36.54 -4.98
CA SER A 343 68.82 35.08 -5.00
C SER A 343 68.40 34.45 -3.65
N GLU A 344 67.77 35.21 -2.76
CA GLU A 344 67.39 34.72 -1.45
C GLU A 344 66.29 33.65 -1.53
N GLN A 345 66.45 32.59 -0.76
CA GLN A 345 65.52 31.47 -0.70
C GLN A 345 64.78 31.48 0.63
N ASN A 346 63.57 30.93 0.65
CA ASN A 346 62.71 30.80 1.83
C ASN A 346 62.28 32.14 2.44
N VAL A 347 62.14 33.20 1.64
CA VAL A 347 61.66 34.50 2.11
C VAL A 347 60.21 34.36 2.55
N THR A 348 59.89 34.67 3.80
CA THR A 348 58.51 34.65 4.30
C THR A 348 57.84 36.02 4.12
N PRO A 349 56.51 36.09 3.98
CA PRO A 349 55.84 37.38 3.87
C PRO A 349 55.97 38.16 5.18
N PHE A 350 55.90 39.50 5.09
CA PHE A 350 55.96 40.38 6.25
C PHE A 350 54.93 39.97 7.33
N GLY A 351 55.40 39.84 8.56
CA GLY A 351 54.60 39.42 9.71
C GLY A 351 54.55 37.91 9.96
N GLN A 352 54.84 37.06 8.96
CA GLN A 352 55.03 35.63 9.16
C GLN A 352 56.37 35.39 9.85
N SER A 353 56.38 34.82 11.06
CA SER A 353 57.62 34.50 11.77
C SER A 353 58.24 33.22 11.24
N SER A 354 59.57 33.17 11.18
CA SER A 354 60.32 31.93 10.94
C SER A 354 60.33 31.04 12.19
N TRP A 355 60.60 29.74 11.98
CA TRP A 355 60.79 28.71 13.01
C TRP A 355 61.66 29.18 14.20
N PRO A 356 61.43 28.71 15.45
CA PRO A 356 60.57 27.61 15.91
C PRO A 356 59.12 27.97 16.23
N ASN A 357 58.77 29.25 16.20
CA ASN A 357 57.40 29.71 16.47
C ASN A 357 56.82 30.30 15.19
N SER A 358 56.78 29.49 14.12
CA SER A 358 56.26 29.98 12.86
C SER A 358 54.77 30.29 13.01
N LYS A 359 54.41 31.55 12.81
CA LYS A 359 53.01 31.97 12.78
C LYS A 359 52.59 31.93 11.33
N GLN A 360 51.46 31.31 11.04
CA GLN A 360 50.82 31.36 9.73
C GLN A 360 50.58 32.83 9.32
N ILE A 361 50.53 33.09 8.02
CA ILE A 361 50.20 34.44 7.52
C ILE A 361 48.69 34.65 7.44
N LEU A 362 47.95 33.61 7.04
CA LEU A 362 46.49 33.62 6.94
C LEU A 362 45.90 32.43 7.70
N ASN A 363 44.70 32.63 8.24
CA ASN A 363 43.84 31.56 8.72
C ASN A 363 42.49 31.70 8.01
N ILE A 364 42.10 30.65 7.28
CA ILE A 364 40.88 30.60 6.48
C ILE A 364 39.93 29.58 7.10
N THR A 365 38.79 30.03 7.60
CA THR A 365 37.75 29.19 8.19
C THR A 365 36.68 28.88 7.16
N ASN A 366 36.34 27.61 6.98
CA ASN A 366 35.18 27.20 6.20
C ASN A 366 33.88 27.55 6.96
N LEU A 367 33.04 28.39 6.38
CA LEU A 367 31.71 28.74 6.89
C LEU A 367 30.60 28.18 5.98
N GLY A 368 30.94 27.28 5.05
CA GLY A 368 29.99 26.57 4.21
C GLY A 368 29.13 25.63 5.01
N TYR A 369 27.83 25.91 5.05
CA TYR A 369 26.82 25.09 5.67
C TYR A 369 26.12 24.22 4.61
N GLY A 370 25.64 23.03 4.99
CA GLY A 370 24.94 22.13 4.06
C GLY A 370 25.36 20.66 4.10
N GLY A 371 26.01 20.22 5.17
CA GLY A 371 26.30 18.79 5.41
C GLY A 371 27.30 18.16 4.44
N ARG A 372 28.10 18.97 3.75
CA ARG A 372 29.18 18.53 2.84
C ARG A 372 30.47 19.23 3.20
N ASP A 373 31.57 18.50 3.05
CA ASP A 373 32.91 19.06 3.16
C ASP A 373 33.27 19.87 1.90
N SER A 374 34.34 20.67 1.99
CA SER A 374 34.80 21.54 0.91
C SER A 374 36.29 21.44 0.66
N HIS A 375 36.72 21.73 -0.56
CA HIS A 375 38.12 21.84 -0.95
C HIS A 375 38.52 23.31 -0.99
N LEU A 376 39.54 23.68 -0.25
CA LEU A 376 40.16 25.01 -0.34
C LEU A 376 41.16 25.00 -1.49
N SER A 377 40.94 25.83 -2.51
CA SER A 377 41.84 26.01 -3.64
C SER A 377 42.48 27.39 -3.66
N VAL A 378 43.63 27.50 -4.31
CA VAL A 378 44.37 28.75 -4.52
C VAL A 378 44.81 28.90 -5.96
N TYR A 379 44.90 30.14 -6.43
CA TYR A 379 45.34 30.53 -7.76
C TYR A 379 46.20 31.79 -7.63
N LEU A 380 47.32 31.84 -8.35
CA LEU A 380 48.17 33.02 -8.40
C LEU A 380 48.02 33.66 -9.80
N ASN A 381 47.48 34.87 -9.87
CA ASN A 381 47.18 35.53 -11.14
C ASN A 381 48.39 36.20 -11.80
N GLU A 382 49.52 36.25 -11.10
CA GLU A 382 50.74 36.86 -11.61
C GLU A 382 51.95 35.97 -11.39
N THR A 383 52.77 35.84 -12.43
CA THR A 383 54.00 35.05 -12.34
C THR A 383 55.18 35.97 -12.61
N LEU A 384 55.95 36.28 -11.56
CA LEU A 384 57.32 36.76 -11.74
C LEU A 384 58.20 35.56 -12.05
N SER A 385 58.70 35.47 -13.28
CA SER A 385 59.46 34.30 -13.75
C SER A 385 60.67 33.90 -12.89
N CYS A 386 61.21 34.83 -12.08
CA CYS A 386 62.33 34.59 -11.20
C CYS A 386 61.95 34.36 -9.72
N VAL A 387 60.65 34.32 -9.39
CA VAL A 387 60.17 34.07 -8.02
C VAL A 387 59.23 32.88 -8.01
N ASN A 388 59.59 31.83 -7.26
CA ASN A 388 58.69 30.72 -7.00
C ASN A 388 57.98 30.93 -5.66
N LEU A 389 56.65 30.96 -5.70
CA LEU A 389 55.83 31.10 -4.49
C LEU A 389 55.33 29.73 -4.05
N THR A 390 55.76 29.30 -2.87
CA THR A 390 55.34 28.04 -2.24
C THR A 390 54.32 28.34 -1.15
N MET A 391 53.21 27.59 -1.13
CA MET A 391 52.18 27.67 -0.10
C MET A 391 51.96 26.31 0.56
N SER A 392 51.73 26.29 1.87
CA SER A 392 51.47 25.07 2.64
C SER A 392 50.39 25.31 3.68
N THR A 393 49.68 24.24 4.03
CA THR A 393 48.73 24.23 5.16
C THR A 393 49.42 23.90 6.49
N THR A 394 50.73 23.65 6.45
CA THR A 394 51.59 23.39 7.61
C THR A 394 52.82 24.28 7.58
N GLU A 395 53.54 24.39 8.69
CA GLU A 395 54.79 25.15 8.75
C GLU A 395 55.96 24.55 7.96
N ASN A 396 55.77 23.38 7.33
CA ASN A 396 56.79 22.72 6.53
C ASN A 396 56.69 23.15 5.06
N LYS A 397 57.63 23.98 4.62
CA LYS A 397 57.76 24.39 3.22
C LYS A 397 57.93 23.20 2.26
N THR A 398 58.67 22.17 2.67
CA THR A 398 58.99 21.01 1.80
C THR A 398 57.73 20.21 1.44
N GLY A 399 56.71 20.23 2.30
CA GLY A 399 55.40 19.65 2.02
C GLY A 399 54.43 20.61 1.31
N GLY A 400 54.84 21.86 1.10
CA GLY A 400 54.07 22.86 0.38
C GLY A 400 54.11 22.66 -1.13
N SER A 401 53.24 23.38 -1.82
CA SER A 401 53.13 23.36 -3.27
C SER A 401 53.46 24.72 -3.87
N ILE A 402 54.13 24.71 -5.02
CA ILE A 402 54.38 25.92 -5.81
C ILE A 402 53.06 26.33 -6.46
N ILE A 403 52.58 27.53 -6.15
CA ILE A 403 51.34 28.08 -6.70
C ILE A 403 51.63 28.84 -8.00
N ASN A 404 50.70 28.79 -8.95
CA ASN A 404 50.85 29.37 -10.29
C ASN A 404 49.49 29.79 -10.86
N ALA A 405 49.45 30.09 -12.16
CA ALA A 405 48.23 30.45 -12.90
C ALA A 405 47.26 29.27 -13.16
N SER A 406 47.19 28.30 -12.23
CA SER A 406 46.20 27.24 -12.23
C SER A 406 45.68 27.01 -10.81
N TRP A 407 44.41 26.60 -10.69
CA TRP A 407 43.81 26.32 -9.39
C TRP A 407 44.41 25.05 -8.78
N LEU A 408 44.99 25.20 -7.60
CA LEU A 408 45.57 24.12 -6.81
C LEU A 408 44.76 23.92 -5.54
N ASN A 409 44.43 22.68 -5.20
CA ASN A 409 43.81 22.36 -3.90
C ASN A 409 44.87 22.35 -2.79
N LEU A 410 44.69 23.21 -1.79
CA LEU A 410 45.53 23.30 -0.60
C LEU A 410 45.06 22.37 0.52
N SER A 411 43.74 22.27 0.69
CA SER A 411 43.09 21.40 1.66
C SER A 411 41.92 20.70 0.99
N LEU A 412 41.76 19.42 1.30
CA LEU A 412 40.61 18.62 0.88
C LEU A 412 39.73 18.36 2.09
N ASN A 413 38.44 18.15 1.84
CA ASN A 413 37.44 17.75 2.81
C ASN A 413 37.45 18.59 4.11
N THR A 414 37.60 19.91 3.96
CA THR A 414 37.49 20.86 5.07
C THR A 414 36.03 20.93 5.52
N SER A 415 35.79 20.55 6.77
CA SER A 415 34.46 20.51 7.40
C SER A 415 33.96 21.90 7.83
N TYR A 416 32.68 22.00 8.21
CA TYR A 416 32.10 23.27 8.67
C TYR A 416 32.79 23.80 9.94
N LEU A 417 33.15 25.09 9.94
CA LEU A 417 33.94 25.80 10.97
C LEU A 417 35.38 25.34 11.12
N GLU A 418 35.86 24.43 10.27
CA GLU A 418 37.25 24.04 10.26
C GLU A 418 38.12 25.15 9.66
N ALA A 419 39.23 25.44 10.34
CA ALA A 419 40.16 26.49 9.96
C ALA A 419 41.44 25.89 9.36
N THR A 420 41.82 26.38 8.18
CA THR A 420 43.07 26.05 7.50
C THR A 420 44.07 27.18 7.70
N ASN A 421 45.20 26.87 8.32
CA ASN A 421 46.33 27.80 8.44
C ASN A 421 47.13 27.80 7.15
N ILE A 422 47.56 28.97 6.70
CA ILE A 422 48.33 29.13 5.46
C ILE A 422 49.70 29.71 5.77
N TYR A 423 50.73 29.03 5.27
CA TYR A 423 52.13 29.42 5.34
C TYR A 423 52.67 29.61 3.94
N MET A 424 53.51 30.62 3.75
CA MET A 424 54.04 30.99 2.44
C MET A 424 55.54 31.25 2.46
N TRP A 425 56.19 30.95 1.33
CA TRP A 425 57.60 31.22 1.09
C TRP A 425 57.83 31.63 -0.37
N ALA A 426 58.65 32.64 -0.59
CA ALA A 426 59.14 33.04 -1.89
C ALA A 426 60.61 32.66 -2.05
N ASP A 427 60.93 32.01 -3.17
CA ASP A 427 62.29 31.68 -3.57
C ASP A 427 62.70 32.55 -4.75
N TYR A 428 63.64 33.46 -4.51
CA TYR A 428 64.13 34.38 -5.51
C TYR A 428 65.32 33.78 -6.26
N SER A 429 65.26 33.89 -7.58
CA SER A 429 66.32 33.54 -8.54
C SER A 429 66.53 34.69 -9.53
N CYS A 430 66.28 35.91 -9.06
CA CYS A 430 66.31 37.12 -9.84
C CYS A 430 67.75 37.66 -9.99
N SER A 431 67.93 38.59 -10.92
CA SER A 431 69.14 39.43 -10.99
C SER A 431 68.85 40.80 -10.40
N PHE A 432 69.89 41.59 -10.08
CA PHE A 432 69.71 42.98 -9.61
C PHE A 432 68.90 43.85 -10.59
N ASN A 433 68.86 43.51 -11.87
CA ASN A 433 68.07 44.24 -12.88
C ASN A 433 66.56 43.99 -12.77
N ASN A 434 66.17 42.85 -12.18
CA ASN A 434 64.76 42.44 -12.00
C ASN A 434 64.42 42.30 -10.51
N PHE A 435 65.23 42.89 -9.63
CA PHE A 435 65.08 42.80 -8.19
C PHE A 435 64.03 43.80 -7.74
N THR A 436 62.85 43.29 -7.36
CA THR A 436 61.74 44.10 -6.88
C THR A 436 61.13 43.49 -5.64
N LEU A 437 60.47 44.33 -4.84
CA LEU A 437 59.48 43.87 -3.87
C LEU A 437 58.44 43.02 -4.60
N PHE A 438 57.99 41.94 -3.96
CA PHE A 438 56.96 41.06 -4.53
C PHE A 438 55.71 41.11 -3.65
N GLN A 439 54.61 41.56 -4.24
CA GLN A 439 53.31 41.71 -3.58
C GLN A 439 52.26 40.92 -4.39
N PRO A 440 52.14 39.60 -4.16
CA PRO A 440 51.35 38.72 -5.02
C PRO A 440 49.83 38.95 -4.91
N PHE A 441 49.12 38.97 -6.05
CA PHE A 441 47.67 38.85 -6.17
C PHE A 441 47.24 37.38 -6.19
N ILE A 442 46.77 36.90 -5.04
CA ILE A 442 46.40 35.51 -4.83
C ILE A 442 44.90 35.40 -4.68
N PHE A 443 44.31 34.48 -5.42
CA PHE A 443 42.90 34.17 -5.35
C PHE A 443 42.74 32.88 -4.58
N PHE A 444 41.80 32.85 -3.66
CA PHE A 444 41.39 31.60 -3.03
C PHE A 444 39.94 31.29 -3.44
N ARG A 445 39.51 30.03 -3.29
CA ARG A 445 38.09 29.63 -3.34
C ARG A 445 37.83 28.34 -2.57
N GLN A 446 36.58 28.07 -2.21
CA GLN A 446 36.13 26.81 -1.63
C GLN A 446 35.14 26.09 -2.53
N CYS A 447 35.43 24.87 -2.96
CA CYS A 447 34.54 24.06 -3.78
C CYS A 447 33.95 22.91 -2.98
N ALA A 448 32.65 22.74 -2.98
CA ALA A 448 32.02 21.64 -2.24
C ALA A 448 32.37 20.27 -2.85
N GLU A 449 32.53 19.26 -2.00
CA GLU A 449 32.93 17.92 -2.43
C GLU A 449 31.86 17.28 -3.35
N GLY A 450 32.33 16.74 -4.48
CA GLY A 450 31.49 16.03 -5.44
C GLY A 450 30.59 16.92 -6.30
N ILE A 451 30.76 18.25 -6.29
CA ILE A 451 30.00 19.17 -7.15
C ILE A 451 30.91 20.21 -7.82
N ASN A 452 30.53 20.65 -9.02
CA ASN A 452 31.26 21.67 -9.80
C ASN A 452 30.90 23.11 -9.39
N PHE A 453 30.73 23.35 -8.10
CA PHE A 453 30.34 24.66 -7.56
C PHE A 453 31.34 25.10 -6.50
N CYS A 454 31.94 26.27 -6.73
CA CYS A 454 32.96 26.88 -5.87
C CYS A 454 32.50 28.23 -5.35
N SER A 455 33.09 28.71 -4.24
CA SER A 455 32.94 30.03 -3.63
C SER A 455 33.20 31.17 -4.62
N GLU A 456 32.76 32.38 -4.29
CA GLU A 456 33.32 33.59 -4.91
C GLU A 456 34.82 33.63 -4.59
N ASP A 457 35.62 34.15 -5.51
CA ASP A 457 37.06 34.26 -5.32
C ASP A 457 37.39 35.43 -4.38
N ILE A 458 38.28 35.21 -3.40
CA ILE A 458 38.85 36.27 -2.55
C ILE A 458 40.22 36.65 -3.09
N THR A 459 40.49 37.95 -3.21
CA THR A 459 41.78 38.55 -3.63
C THR A 459 42.62 39.05 -2.47
#